data_AF-A0A932DKS2-F1
#
_entry.id   AF-A0A932DKS2-F1
#
_cell.length_a   1.000
_cell.length_b   1.000
_cell.length_c   1.000
_cell.angle_alpha   90.00
_cell.angle_beta   90.00
_cell.angle_gamma   90.00
#
_symmetry.space_group_name_H-M   'P 1'
#
loop_
_entity.id
_entity.type
_entity.pdbx_description
1 polymer ?
#
loop_
_entity_poly.entity_id
_entity_poly.type
_entity_poly.pdbx_seq_one_letter_code
_entity_poly.pdbx_strand_id
1 'polypeptide(L)'
;MNKSEILTALQSSRAAMLQALDGLSDSDRQQPGAVDQWSVKDVLAHLVRWEVELVTLLAQARQGKKPTYADFSPEKVDDVNAQWQRDDRDRPLEKILADFHGVRKQTIRQVESFSDDELTNPKLFQWLD
;
A
#
# COMPACT_ATOMS: atom_id res chain seq x y z
N MET A 1 -5.42 -5.43 17.56
CA MET A 1 -6.18 -6.19 16.54
C MET A 1 -5.50 -7.53 16.36
N ASN A 2 -6.25 -8.63 16.28
CA ASN A 2 -5.71 -9.94 15.88
C ASN A 2 -5.65 -10.08 14.35
N LYS A 3 -5.04 -11.15 13.84
CA LYS A 3 -4.90 -11.40 12.40
C LYS A 3 -6.23 -11.43 11.66
N SER A 4 -7.27 -12.03 12.24
CA SER A 4 -8.59 -12.11 11.61
C SER A 4 -9.21 -10.73 11.42
N GLU A 5 -9.08 -9.86 12.44
CA GLU A 5 -9.53 -8.47 12.36
C GLU A 5 -8.75 -7.68 11.31
N ILE A 6 -7.43 -7.89 11.20
CA ILE A 6 -6.59 -7.25 10.17
C ILE A 6 -7.02 -7.70 8.77
N LEU A 7 -7.19 -9.00 8.55
CA LEU A 7 -7.63 -9.55 7.25
C LEU A 7 -9.02 -9.03 6.85
N THR A 8 -9.94 -8.96 7.82
CA THR A 8 -11.28 -8.39 7.63
C THR A 8 -11.19 -6.92 7.25
N ALA A 9 -10.36 -6.12 7.94
CA ALA A 9 -10.15 -4.71 7.62
C ALA A 9 -9.54 -4.51 6.22
N LEU A 10 -8.59 -5.35 5.81
CA LEU A 10 -7.99 -5.34 4.48
C LEU A 10 -9.01 -5.68 3.38
N GLN A 11 -9.93 -6.60 3.64
CA GLN A 11 -11.00 -6.96 2.70
C GLN A 11 -12.04 -5.84 2.60
N SER A 12 -12.56 -5.36 3.73
CA SER A 12 -13.59 -4.32 3.78
C SER A 12 -13.11 -3.00 3.19
N SER A 13 -11.88 -2.58 3.51
CA SER A 13 -11.29 -1.37 2.91
C SER A 13 -11.10 -1.50 1.41
N ARG A 14 -10.73 -2.69 0.89
CA ARG A 14 -10.63 -2.91 -0.56
C ARG A 14 -11.99 -2.82 -1.23
N ALA A 15 -13.01 -3.44 -0.63
CA ALA A 15 -14.37 -3.42 -1.17
C ALA A 15 -14.92 -1.98 -1.22
N ALA A 16 -14.76 -1.20 -0.15
CA ALA A 16 -15.17 0.20 -0.11
C ALA A 16 -14.46 1.05 -1.16
N MET A 17 -13.14 0.84 -1.34
CA MET A 17 -12.38 1.54 -2.38
C MET A 17 -12.86 1.17 -3.79
N LEU A 18 -13.11 -0.11 -4.08
CA LEU A 18 -13.63 -0.53 -5.37
C LEU A 18 -15.03 0.03 -5.64
N GLN A 19 -15.87 0.10 -4.61
CA GLN A 19 -17.19 0.71 -4.70
C GLN A 19 -17.11 2.22 -4.99
N ALA A 20 -16.15 2.94 -4.38
CA ALA A 20 -15.94 4.36 -4.65
C ALA A 20 -15.42 4.64 -6.08
N LEU A 21 -14.77 3.66 -6.70
CA LEU A 21 -14.27 3.73 -8.09
C LEU A 21 -15.29 3.24 -9.12
N ASP A 22 -16.42 2.70 -8.66
CA ASP A 22 -17.46 2.17 -9.53
C ASP A 22 -18.15 3.29 -10.30
N GLY A 23 -18.49 3.02 -11.55
CA GLY A 23 -19.08 4.02 -12.46
C GLY A 23 -18.14 5.08 -13.02
N LEU A 24 -16.89 5.20 -12.54
CA LEU A 24 -15.90 6.09 -13.13
C LEU A 24 -15.36 5.51 -14.44
N SER A 25 -15.40 6.29 -15.52
CA SER A 25 -14.74 5.93 -16.78
C SER A 25 -13.21 6.05 -16.67
N ASP A 26 -12.49 5.45 -17.62
CA ASP A 26 -11.03 5.59 -17.68
C ASP A 26 -10.59 7.04 -17.92
N SER A 27 -11.44 7.87 -18.54
CA SER A 27 -11.20 9.30 -18.68
C SER A 27 -11.32 10.01 -17.34
N ASP A 28 -12.39 9.74 -16.58
CA ASP A 28 -12.60 10.34 -15.24
C ASP A 28 -11.46 9.98 -14.30
N ARG A 29 -10.97 8.73 -14.37
CA ARG A 29 -9.87 8.25 -13.53
C ARG A 29 -8.55 8.95 -13.79
N GLN A 30 -8.36 9.52 -14.97
CA GLN A 30 -7.14 10.21 -15.38
C GLN A 30 -7.27 11.74 -15.30
N GLN A 31 -8.47 12.25 -15.03
CA GLN A 31 -8.68 13.67 -14.87
C GLN A 31 -8.03 14.17 -13.56
N PRO A 32 -7.18 15.21 -13.61
CA PRO A 32 -6.66 15.86 -12.40
C PRO A 32 -7.80 16.48 -11.58
N GLY A 33 -7.64 16.54 -10.25
CA GLY A 33 -8.63 17.19 -9.38
C GLY A 33 -9.34 16.28 -8.39
N ALA A 34 -8.97 14.99 -8.30
CA ALA A 34 -9.56 14.06 -7.35
C ALA A 34 -9.10 14.35 -5.91
N VAL A 35 -7.80 14.64 -5.74
CA VAL A 35 -7.20 15.11 -4.48
C VAL A 35 -6.19 16.19 -4.86
N ASP A 36 -6.50 17.46 -4.56
CA ASP A 36 -5.73 18.60 -5.06
C ASP A 36 -5.47 18.49 -6.58
N GLN A 37 -4.22 18.39 -7.01
CA GLN A 37 -3.84 18.23 -8.41
C GLN A 37 -3.77 16.77 -8.89
N TRP A 38 -3.98 15.78 -8.01
CA TRP A 38 -3.87 14.36 -8.34
C TRP A 38 -5.15 13.86 -9.01
N SER A 39 -4.99 13.05 -10.05
CA SER A 39 -6.07 12.23 -10.59
C SER A 39 -6.32 11.00 -9.72
N VAL A 40 -7.43 10.29 -9.95
CA VAL A 40 -7.68 9.00 -9.29
C VAL A 40 -6.56 8.00 -9.60
N LYS A 41 -6.04 7.99 -10.84
CA LYS A 41 -4.88 7.18 -11.24
C LYS A 41 -3.68 7.45 -10.33
N ASP A 42 -3.38 8.72 -10.06
CA ASP A 42 -2.22 9.11 -9.26
C ASP A 42 -2.39 8.67 -7.80
N VAL A 43 -3.60 8.82 -7.24
CA VAL A 43 -3.93 8.31 -5.90
C VAL A 43 -3.75 6.79 -5.83
N LEU A 44 -4.25 6.05 -6.82
CA LEU A 44 -4.10 4.60 -6.87
C LEU A 44 -2.63 4.17 -7.02
N ALA A 45 -1.85 4.87 -7.83
CA ALA A 45 -0.41 4.62 -7.98
C ALA A 45 0.33 4.82 -6.66
N HIS A 46 0.04 5.92 -5.96
CA HIS A 46 0.60 6.20 -4.64
C HIS A 46 0.25 5.11 -3.61
N LEU A 47 -1.01 4.66 -3.57
CA LEU A 47 -1.43 3.57 -2.69
C LEU A 47 -0.73 2.25 -3.04
N VAL A 48 -0.55 1.95 -4.33
CA VAL A 48 0.20 0.78 -4.79
C VAL A 48 1.63 0.80 -4.26
N ARG A 49 2.32 1.94 -4.36
CA ARG A 49 3.72 2.06 -3.90
C ARG A 49 3.85 1.73 -2.42
N TRP A 50 3.04 2.37 -1.57
CA TRP A 50 3.05 2.09 -0.14
C TRP A 50 2.65 0.65 0.20
N GLU A 51 1.71 0.08 -0.53
CA GLU A 51 1.30 -1.30 -0.30
C GLU A 51 2.38 -2.31 -0.76
N VAL A 52 3.14 -2.01 -1.83
CA VAL A 52 4.33 -2.78 -2.24
C VAL A 52 5.41 -2.68 -1.18
N GLU A 53 5.63 -1.51 -0.60
CA GLU A 53 6.59 -1.36 0.49
C GLU A 53 6.16 -2.12 1.75
N LEU A 54 4.87 -2.16 2.07
CA LEU A 54 4.35 -3.01 3.14
C LEU A 54 4.64 -4.50 2.88
N VAL A 55 4.45 -4.98 1.65
CA VAL A 55 4.77 -6.37 1.29
C VAL A 55 6.27 -6.65 1.48
N THR A 56 7.13 -5.71 1.07
CA THR A 56 8.59 -5.81 1.24
C THR A 56 8.99 -5.80 2.71
N LEU A 57 8.39 -4.91 3.49
CA LEU A 57 8.59 -4.78 4.93
C LEU A 57 8.24 -6.09 5.65
N LEU A 58 7.07 -6.67 5.37
CA LEU A 58 6.65 -7.94 5.98
C LEU A 58 7.60 -9.08 5.59
N ALA A 59 8.06 -9.11 4.33
CA ALA A 59 9.04 -10.09 3.90
C ALA A 59 10.40 -9.94 4.61
N GLN A 60 10.87 -8.71 4.83
CA GLN A 60 12.11 -8.41 5.56
C GLN A 60 11.98 -8.75 7.05
N ALA A 61 10.86 -8.40 7.66
CA ALA A 61 10.56 -8.70 9.07
C ALA A 61 10.62 -10.21 9.35
N ARG A 62 10.02 -11.04 8.49
CA ARG A 62 10.11 -12.52 8.60
C ARG A 62 11.52 -13.07 8.46
N GLN A 63 12.41 -12.35 7.79
CA GLN A 63 13.83 -12.71 7.67
C GLN A 63 14.65 -12.19 8.85
N GLY A 64 14.03 -11.56 9.86
CA GLY A 64 14.72 -10.91 10.97
C GLY A 64 15.50 -9.66 10.54
N LYS A 65 15.21 -9.10 9.36
CA LYS A 65 15.89 -7.91 8.83
C LYS A 65 15.10 -6.66 9.18
N LYS A 66 15.83 -5.57 9.47
CA LYS A 66 15.24 -4.24 9.60
C LYS A 66 14.70 -3.77 8.24
N PRO A 67 13.42 -3.35 8.15
CA PRO A 67 12.87 -2.83 6.91
C PRO A 67 13.54 -1.53 6.46
N THR A 68 13.69 -1.36 5.15
CA THR A 68 14.42 -0.22 4.56
C THR A 68 13.84 1.14 4.98
N TYR A 69 12.52 1.23 5.09
CA TYR A 69 11.79 2.47 5.36
C TYR A 69 11.34 2.61 6.82
N ALA A 70 11.76 1.74 7.73
CA ALA A 70 11.28 1.72 9.12
C ALA A 70 11.57 3.01 9.90
N ASP A 71 12.64 3.73 9.58
CA ASP A 71 13.08 4.95 10.29
C ASP A 71 12.92 6.24 9.46
N PHE A 72 12.05 6.24 8.46
CA PHE A 72 11.90 7.43 7.63
C PHE A 72 11.25 8.55 8.43
N SER A 73 11.90 9.73 8.45
CA SER A 73 11.28 10.93 8.99
C SER A 73 10.14 11.39 8.07
N PRO A 74 9.18 12.20 8.57
CA PRO A 74 8.10 12.73 7.75
C PRO A 74 8.60 13.43 6.47
N GLU A 75 9.68 14.19 6.55
CA GLU A 75 10.25 14.90 5.41
C GLU A 75 10.78 13.92 4.34
N LYS A 76 11.40 12.81 4.75
CA LYS A 76 11.83 11.77 3.82
C LYS A 76 10.67 11.05 3.17
N VAL A 77 9.56 10.87 3.89
CA VAL A 77 8.32 10.31 3.35
C VAL A 77 7.77 11.22 2.24
N ASP A 78 7.77 12.53 2.46
CA ASP A 78 7.32 13.51 1.46
C ASP A 78 8.24 13.52 0.22
N ASP A 79 9.55 13.47 0.41
CA ASP A 79 10.52 13.39 -0.71
C ASP A 79 10.29 12.14 -1.57
N VAL A 80 10.07 10.98 -0.92
CA VAL A 80 9.77 9.72 -1.62
C VAL A 80 8.42 9.78 -2.32
N ASN A 81 7.39 10.34 -1.67
CA ASN A 81 6.07 10.52 -2.27
C ASN A 81 6.15 11.39 -3.53
N ALA A 82 6.87 12.51 -3.45
CA ALA A 82 7.07 13.41 -4.58
C ALA A 82 7.86 12.74 -5.71
N GLN A 83 8.87 11.92 -5.38
CA GLN A 83 9.60 11.15 -6.38
C GLN A 83 8.71 10.11 -7.08
N TRP A 84 7.98 9.29 -6.32
CA TRP A 84 7.09 8.29 -6.91
C TRP A 84 5.96 8.91 -7.73
N GLN A 85 5.42 10.04 -7.31
CA GLN A 85 4.43 10.77 -8.10
C GLN A 85 5.01 11.18 -9.46
N ARG A 86 6.26 11.65 -9.52
CA ARG A 86 6.95 11.95 -10.79
C ARG A 86 7.16 10.69 -11.63
N ASP A 87 7.60 9.60 -11.02
CA ASP A 87 7.88 8.33 -11.70
C ASP A 87 6.61 7.69 -12.27
N ASP A 88 5.48 7.82 -11.56
CA ASP A 88 4.22 7.18 -11.91
C ASP A 88 3.34 8.03 -12.85
N ARG A 89 3.67 9.32 -13.03
CA ARG A 89 2.86 10.27 -13.84
C ARG A 89 2.52 9.72 -15.23
N ASP A 90 3.51 9.16 -15.90
CA ASP A 90 3.40 8.71 -17.29
C ASP A 90 3.04 7.20 -17.40
N ARG A 91 2.77 6.53 -16.26
CA ARG A 91 2.36 5.13 -16.26
C ARG A 91 0.93 4.96 -16.77
N PRO A 92 0.65 3.92 -17.58
CA PRO A 92 -0.69 3.63 -18.06
C PRO A 92 -1.65 3.24 -16.93
N LEU A 93 -2.88 3.76 -16.98
CA LEU A 93 -3.94 3.44 -16.00
C LEU A 93 -4.13 1.93 -15.82
N GLU A 94 -4.16 1.16 -16.91
CA GLU A 94 -4.31 -0.30 -16.88
C GLU A 94 -3.22 -0.98 -16.02
N LYS A 95 -1.97 -0.51 -16.11
CA LYS A 95 -0.86 -1.05 -15.30
C LYS A 95 -1.02 -0.70 -13.83
N ILE A 96 -1.43 0.53 -13.52
CA ILE A 96 -1.72 0.94 -12.15
C ILE A 96 -2.85 0.08 -11.55
N LEU A 97 -3.93 -0.16 -12.31
CA LEU A 97 -5.04 -1.00 -11.85
C LEU A 97 -4.62 -2.46 -11.65
N ALA A 98 -3.82 -3.02 -12.58
CA ALA A 98 -3.29 -4.37 -12.45
C ALA A 98 -2.45 -4.51 -11.16
N ASP A 99 -1.55 -3.57 -10.89
CA ASP A 99 -0.74 -3.56 -9.68
C ASP A 99 -1.59 -3.35 -8.43
N PHE A 100 -2.57 -2.45 -8.50
CA PHE A 100 -3.53 -2.18 -7.41
C PHE A 100 -4.27 -3.44 -6.98
N HIS A 101 -4.73 -4.26 -7.92
CA HIS A 101 -5.34 -5.55 -7.62
C HIS A 101 -4.31 -6.60 -7.18
N GLY A 102 -3.14 -6.64 -7.80
CA GLY A 102 -2.09 -7.62 -7.53
C GLY A 102 -1.49 -7.48 -6.14
N VAL A 103 -1.17 -6.25 -5.72
CA VAL A 103 -0.49 -5.97 -4.46
C VAL A 103 -1.34 -6.38 -3.26
N ARG A 104 -2.66 -6.14 -3.27
CA ARG A 104 -3.56 -6.57 -2.18
C ARG A 104 -3.54 -8.06 -1.95
N LYS A 105 -3.44 -8.85 -3.01
CA LYS A 105 -3.33 -10.32 -2.89
C LYS A 105 -2.00 -10.71 -2.23
N GLN A 106 -0.91 -9.97 -2.51
CA GLN A 106 0.37 -10.18 -1.83
C GLN A 106 0.32 -9.75 -0.37
N THR A 107 -0.30 -8.61 -0.06
CA THR A 107 -0.48 -8.13 1.32
C THR A 107 -1.23 -9.16 2.16
N ILE A 108 -2.36 -9.67 1.65
CA ILE A 108 -3.14 -10.72 2.32
C ILE A 108 -2.27 -11.96 2.58
N ARG A 109 -1.55 -12.45 1.56
CA ARG A 109 -0.65 -13.60 1.72
C ARG A 109 0.44 -13.37 2.76
N GLN A 110 1.01 -12.18 2.81
CA GLN A 110 2.01 -11.84 3.84
C GLN A 110 1.36 -11.91 5.22
N VAL A 111 0.24 -11.22 5.46
CA VAL A 111 -0.46 -11.26 6.76
C VAL A 111 -0.87 -12.69 7.13
N GLU A 112 -1.36 -13.48 6.18
CA GLU A 112 -1.70 -14.90 6.37
C GLU A 112 -0.53 -15.76 6.81
N SER A 113 0.70 -15.35 6.49
CA SER A 113 1.91 -16.09 6.82
C SER A 113 2.47 -15.81 8.22
N PHE A 114 1.97 -14.77 8.89
CA PHE A 114 2.34 -14.46 10.28
C PHE A 114 1.33 -15.09 11.25
N SER A 115 1.80 -15.41 12.45
CA SER A 115 0.94 -15.70 13.60
C SER A 115 0.37 -14.42 14.21
N ASP A 116 -0.63 -14.56 15.10
CA ASP A 116 -1.16 -13.43 15.87
C ASP A 116 -0.07 -12.76 16.72
N ASP A 117 0.80 -13.55 17.36
CA ASP A 117 1.89 -13.03 18.18
C ASP A 117 2.89 -12.24 17.33
N GLU A 118 3.31 -12.77 16.18
CA GLU A 118 4.20 -12.04 15.25
C GLU A 118 3.58 -10.75 14.68
N LEU A 119 2.26 -10.60 14.64
CA LEU A 119 1.60 -9.35 14.20
C LEU A 119 1.36 -8.34 15.32
N THR A 120 1.44 -8.77 16.59
CA THR A 120 1.00 -7.95 17.73
C THR A 120 2.07 -7.74 18.79
N ASN A 121 3.17 -8.50 18.75
CA ASN A 121 4.24 -8.45 19.71
C ASN A 121 5.49 -7.77 19.13
N PRO A 122 5.69 -6.47 19.37
CA PRO A 122 6.82 -5.72 18.81
C PRO A 122 8.17 -6.28 19.25
N LYS A 123 8.24 -6.92 20.43
CA LYS A 123 9.49 -7.49 20.99
C LYS A 123 10.09 -8.61 20.15
N LEU A 124 9.33 -9.18 19.23
CA LEU A 124 9.81 -10.19 18.28
C LEU A 124 10.69 -9.59 17.18
N PHE A 125 10.68 -8.26 17.02
CA PHE A 125 11.46 -7.55 16.01
C PHE A 125 12.44 -6.58 16.68
N GLN A 126 13.72 -6.93 16.71
CA GLN A 126 14.78 -6.16 17.40
C GLN A 126 14.95 -4.71 16.91
N TRP A 127 14.37 -4.36 15.77
CA TRP A 127 14.44 -3.04 15.16
C TRP A 127 13.22 -2.16 15.46
N LEU A 128 12.20 -2.70 16.15
CA LEU A 128 10.96 -2.02 16.48
C LEU A 128 10.95 -1.82 18.01
N ASP A 129 11.23 -0.59 18.43
CA ASP A 129 11.31 -0.20 19.85
C ASP A 129 9.94 -0.24 20.55
#